data_AF-A0A672IEU2-F1
#
_entry.id   AF-A0A672IEU2-F1
#
_cell.length_a   1.000
_cell.length_b   1.000
_cell.length_c   1.000
_cell.angle_alpha   90.00
_cell.angle_beta   90.00
_cell.angle_gamma   90.00
#
_symmetry.space_group_name_H-M   'P 1'
#
loop_
_entity.id
_entity.type
_entity.pdbx_description
1 polymer ?
#
loop_
_entity_poly.entity_id
_entity_poly.type
_entity_poly.pdbx_seq_one_letter_code
_entity_poly.pdbx_strand_id
1 'polypeptide(L)'
;MQSFPICTCCVYEKITCNGSYSIPSLLSLHLEENHLGHLPEDSFSTLPALQELFLSHNNLRSIAPGALPHLEVLMLGGNPVEALPERGFVALKSLRSLVLGGMGLRSLAEDALEGLEGLESLSFYDNLLTKVPTQALRRVPGLKFLDLNKNHIKMIETGDFQDMVHLKELGLNNMEELVSIERAALKNLPELTKLEITNNPRLSYIHPQAFLQLSRLESLMLNSNSLSALHQHIMFSLPSLQEVSLHSNPLRCDCLFHWASEKLLNNSDTHAHRYTQMLYTLLDTRIQKLYIKAVV
;
A
#
# COMPACT_ATOMS: atom_id res chain seq x y z
N MET A 1 46.13 -20.31 11.43
CA MET A 1 45.10 -20.42 10.38
C MET A 1 44.33 -19.12 10.36
N GLN A 2 44.57 -18.28 9.35
CA GLN A 2 43.89 -16.99 9.21
C GLN A 2 42.43 -17.25 8.80
N SER A 3 41.48 -16.82 9.63
CA SER A 3 40.07 -16.76 9.29
C SER A 3 39.87 -15.63 8.28
N PHE A 4 39.78 -15.95 6.99
CA PHE A 4 39.37 -14.99 5.98
C PHE A 4 37.86 -14.72 6.14
N PRO A 5 37.40 -13.46 6.05
CA PRO A 5 35.96 -13.16 6.08
C PRO A 5 35.26 -13.83 4.89
N ILE A 6 34.15 -14.51 5.13
CA ILE A 6 33.41 -15.28 4.10
C ILE A 6 32.69 -14.34 3.13
N CYS A 7 32.23 -13.20 3.63
CA CYS A 7 31.88 -12.03 2.85
C CYS A 7 32.89 -10.94 3.21
N THR A 8 33.58 -10.39 2.21
CA THR A 8 34.46 -9.24 2.40
C THR A 8 33.76 -7.99 1.89
N CYS A 9 33.68 -6.97 2.74
CA CYS A 9 33.46 -5.60 2.29
C CYS A 9 34.81 -5.09 1.76
N CYS A 10 34.93 -4.94 0.45
CA CYS A 10 36.16 -4.52 -0.21
C CYS A 10 36.33 -2.99 -0.13
N VAL A 11 37.53 -2.50 -0.47
CA VAL A 11 37.98 -1.08 -0.43
C VAL A 11 37.13 -0.11 -1.29
N TYR A 12 36.02 -0.55 -1.88
CA TYR A 12 35.15 0.21 -2.78
C TYR A 12 33.65 0.07 -2.46
N GLU A 13 33.28 -0.11 -1.18
CA GLU A 13 31.86 -0.15 -0.80
C GLU A 13 31.07 -1.28 -1.51
N LYS A 14 31.77 -2.38 -1.81
CA LYS A 14 31.21 -3.57 -2.46
C LYS A 14 31.28 -4.73 -1.48
N ILE A 15 30.18 -5.44 -1.33
CA ILE A 15 30.19 -6.76 -0.69
C ILE A 15 30.38 -7.83 -1.75
N THR A 16 31.22 -8.81 -1.45
CA THR A 16 31.30 -10.01 -2.27
C THR A 16 31.43 -11.22 -1.35
N CYS A 17 30.44 -12.12 -1.41
CA CYS A 17 30.49 -13.43 -0.77
C CYS A 17 30.86 -14.46 -1.85
N ASN A 18 32.07 -14.35 -2.41
CA ASN A 18 32.60 -15.26 -3.43
C ASN A 18 33.83 -16.06 -2.94
N GLY A 19 34.07 -16.07 -1.63
CA GLY A 19 35.13 -16.87 -1.04
C GLY A 19 34.92 -18.37 -1.29
N SER A 20 36.00 -19.16 -1.22
CA SER A 20 35.99 -20.61 -1.47
C SER A 20 35.11 -21.44 -0.50
N TYR A 21 34.40 -20.79 0.42
CA TYR A 21 33.57 -21.41 1.45
C TYR A 21 32.11 -20.97 1.28
N SER A 22 31.28 -21.88 0.78
CA SER A 22 29.82 -21.70 0.78
C SER A 22 29.28 -21.77 2.21
N ILE A 23 28.26 -20.95 2.50
CA ILE A 23 27.50 -21.02 3.77
C ILE A 23 26.10 -21.58 3.44
N PRO A 24 25.97 -22.90 3.23
CA PRO A 24 24.73 -23.51 2.75
C PRO A 24 23.60 -23.48 3.78
N SER A 25 23.88 -23.15 5.04
CA SER A 25 22.89 -23.07 6.11
C SER A 25 22.43 -21.65 6.45
N LEU A 26 22.98 -20.62 5.80
CA LEU A 26 22.58 -19.24 6.08
C LEU A 26 21.22 -18.97 5.42
N LEU A 27 20.20 -18.70 6.24
CA LEU A 27 18.85 -18.41 5.78
C LEU A 27 18.55 -16.91 5.73
N SER A 28 19.17 -16.11 6.61
CA SER A 28 18.88 -14.69 6.76
C SER A 28 20.18 -13.90 6.83
N LEU A 29 20.28 -12.83 6.04
CA LEU A 29 21.45 -11.97 5.93
C LEU A 29 21.06 -10.50 6.12
N HIS A 30 21.59 -9.92 7.19
CA HIS A 30 21.40 -8.53 7.59
C HIS A 30 22.61 -7.69 7.18
N LEU A 31 22.38 -6.69 6.32
CA LEU A 31 23.35 -5.74 5.80
C LEU A 31 22.81 -4.31 5.84
N GLU A 32 21.79 -4.05 6.64
CA GLU A 32 21.19 -2.74 6.81
C GLU A 32 22.19 -1.72 7.37
N GLU A 33 21.97 -0.43 7.06
CA GLU A 33 22.75 0.69 7.61
C GLU A 33 24.26 0.60 7.35
N ASN A 34 24.63 0.05 6.20
CA ASN A 34 26.00 0.02 5.72
C ASN A 34 26.22 1.06 4.62
N HIS A 35 27.41 1.07 4.02
CA HIS A 35 27.77 1.99 2.94
C HIS A 35 27.85 1.29 1.59
N LEU A 36 27.07 0.22 1.35
CA LEU A 36 27.17 -0.55 0.11
C LEU A 36 26.71 0.28 -1.09
N GLY A 37 27.58 0.50 -2.07
CA GLY A 37 27.28 1.26 -3.29
C GLY A 37 26.85 0.38 -4.47
N HIS A 38 27.34 -0.86 -4.51
CA HIS A 38 27.09 -1.80 -5.60
C HIS A 38 27.00 -3.25 -5.12
N LEU A 39 26.05 -3.99 -5.70
CA LEU A 39 25.91 -5.44 -5.58
C LEU A 39 26.13 -6.08 -6.95
N PRO A 40 27.32 -6.66 -7.22
CA PRO A 40 27.53 -7.54 -8.36
C PRO A 40 26.50 -8.69 -8.40
N GLU A 41 26.16 -9.18 -9.60
CA GLU A 41 25.17 -10.25 -9.79
C GLU A 41 25.47 -11.52 -8.97
N ASP A 42 26.76 -11.88 -8.87
CA ASP A 42 27.21 -13.08 -8.14
C ASP A 42 27.49 -12.86 -6.65
N SER A 43 27.14 -11.70 -6.09
CA SER A 43 27.51 -11.31 -4.72
C SER A 43 27.07 -12.31 -3.65
N PHE A 44 25.99 -13.04 -3.92
CA PHE A 44 25.36 -13.98 -2.99
C PHE A 44 25.31 -15.42 -3.53
N SER A 45 26.06 -15.72 -4.59
CA SER A 45 26.09 -17.05 -5.24
C SER A 45 26.50 -18.19 -4.31
N THR A 46 27.22 -17.91 -3.23
CA THR A 46 27.68 -18.89 -2.24
C THR A 46 26.69 -19.16 -1.10
N LEU A 47 25.51 -18.52 -1.13
CA LEU A 47 24.45 -18.59 -0.12
C LEU A 47 23.18 -19.29 -0.67
N PRO A 48 23.26 -20.58 -1.04
CA PRO A 48 22.21 -21.26 -1.80
C PRO A 48 20.88 -21.42 -1.04
N ALA A 49 20.89 -21.32 0.29
CA ALA A 49 19.69 -21.44 1.13
C ALA A 49 19.14 -20.09 1.61
N LEU A 50 19.68 -18.97 1.13
CA LEU A 50 19.26 -17.65 1.60
C LEU A 50 17.79 -17.38 1.25
N GLN A 51 17.01 -17.05 2.28
CA GLN A 51 15.58 -16.76 2.22
C GLN A 51 15.27 -15.30 2.52
N GLU A 52 16.07 -14.65 3.37
CA GLU A 52 15.85 -13.27 3.77
C GLU A 52 17.11 -12.44 3.54
N LEU A 53 16.95 -11.30 2.85
CA LEU A 53 18.03 -10.38 2.56
C LEU A 53 17.60 -8.96 2.88
N PHE A 54 18.29 -8.36 3.87
CA PHE A 54 18.03 -7.01 4.32
C PHE A 54 19.19 -6.10 3.91
N LEU A 55 18.90 -5.14 3.04
CA LEU A 55 19.87 -4.22 2.44
C LEU A 55 19.45 -2.75 2.64
N SER A 56 18.51 -2.50 3.54
CA SER A 56 17.96 -1.16 3.76
C SER A 56 19.02 -0.15 4.22
N HIS A 57 18.84 1.12 3.87
CA HIS A 57 19.74 2.22 4.25
C HIS A 57 21.21 1.97 3.85
N ASN A 58 21.42 1.66 2.56
CA ASN A 58 22.74 1.60 1.93
C ASN A 58 22.83 2.68 0.83
N ASN A 59 23.91 2.68 0.04
CA ASN A 59 24.14 3.60 -1.07
C ASN A 59 23.92 2.93 -2.45
N LEU A 60 23.09 1.89 -2.52
CA LEU A 60 22.90 1.11 -3.75
C LEU A 60 22.26 1.98 -4.83
N ARG A 61 22.93 2.08 -5.98
CA ARG A 61 22.42 2.80 -7.16
C ARG A 61 21.70 1.89 -8.16
N SER A 62 22.00 0.59 -8.11
CA SER A 62 21.38 -0.44 -8.93
C SER A 62 21.24 -1.72 -8.14
N ILE A 63 20.22 -2.50 -8.49
CA ILE A 63 19.92 -3.77 -7.84
C ILE A 63 19.92 -4.83 -8.94
N ALA A 64 20.89 -5.73 -8.87
CA ALA A 64 20.91 -6.96 -9.65
C ALA A 64 20.95 -8.11 -8.64
N PRO A 65 19.82 -8.41 -7.98
CA PRO A 65 19.76 -9.58 -7.14
C PRO A 65 19.93 -10.74 -8.12
N GLY A 66 21.10 -11.39 -8.09
CA GLY A 66 21.38 -12.52 -8.96
C GLY A 66 20.36 -13.65 -8.77
N ALA A 67 20.70 -14.84 -9.26
CA ALA A 67 19.85 -16.00 -9.03
C ALA A 67 19.84 -16.39 -7.53
N LEU A 68 18.94 -15.80 -6.75
CA LEU A 68 18.56 -16.20 -5.39
C LEU A 68 17.19 -16.87 -5.45
N PRO A 69 17.09 -18.10 -6.00
CA PRO A 69 15.81 -18.73 -6.34
C PRO A 69 14.94 -19.03 -5.12
N HIS A 70 15.53 -19.08 -3.92
CA HIS A 70 14.86 -19.38 -2.65
C HIS A 70 14.58 -18.13 -1.80
N LEU A 71 14.91 -16.93 -2.30
CA LEU A 71 14.67 -15.70 -1.54
C LEU A 71 13.16 -15.45 -1.41
N GLU A 72 12.70 -15.29 -0.17
CA GLU A 72 11.31 -15.02 0.19
C GLU A 72 11.10 -13.56 0.63
N VAL A 73 12.09 -12.94 1.27
CA VAL A 73 12.02 -11.56 1.78
C VAL A 73 13.20 -10.75 1.27
N LEU A 74 12.90 -9.60 0.67
CA LEU A 74 13.89 -8.65 0.20
C LEU A 74 13.53 -7.23 0.66
N MET A 75 14.41 -6.63 1.47
CA MET A 75 14.25 -5.24 1.92
C MET A 75 15.37 -4.37 1.35
N LEU A 76 14.98 -3.38 0.55
CA LEU A 76 15.88 -2.49 -0.20
C LEU A 76 15.67 -1.02 0.14
N GLY A 77 14.82 -0.73 1.14
CA GLY A 77 14.39 0.64 1.42
C GLY A 77 15.54 1.58 1.79
N GLY A 78 15.39 2.88 1.54
CA GLY A 78 16.41 3.88 1.87
C GLY A 78 17.68 3.81 1.00
N ASN A 79 17.65 3.12 -0.14
CA ASN A 79 18.72 3.15 -1.13
C ASN A 79 18.41 4.17 -2.24
N PRO A 80 19.38 4.99 -2.69
CA PRO A 80 19.20 6.01 -3.71
C PRO A 80 19.19 5.44 -5.14
N VAL A 81 18.31 4.47 -5.38
CA VAL A 81 18.15 3.84 -6.70
C VAL A 81 17.35 4.78 -7.60
N GLU A 82 17.94 5.18 -8.72
CA GLU A 82 17.30 6.12 -9.65
C GLU A 82 16.02 5.54 -10.30
N ALA A 83 16.08 4.27 -10.68
CA ALA A 83 14.95 3.50 -11.18
C ALA A 83 15.19 2.01 -10.94
N LEU A 84 14.11 1.25 -10.76
CA LEU A 84 14.20 -0.21 -10.72
C LEU A 84 14.47 -0.74 -12.13
N PRO A 85 15.40 -1.70 -12.29
CA PRO A 85 15.70 -2.26 -13.60
C PRO A 85 14.50 -3.03 -14.16
N GLU A 86 14.28 -2.90 -15.47
CA GLU A 86 13.32 -3.71 -16.21
C GLU A 86 13.63 -5.20 -15.95
N ARG A 87 12.61 -5.97 -15.55
CA ARG A 87 12.76 -7.40 -15.23
C ARG A 87 13.81 -7.71 -14.16
N GLY A 88 14.17 -6.75 -13.32
CA GLY A 88 15.21 -6.88 -12.29
C GLY A 88 14.97 -7.99 -11.27
N PHE A 89 13.71 -8.40 -11.09
CA PHE A 89 13.32 -9.42 -10.12
C PHE A 89 12.88 -10.74 -10.75
N VAL A 90 13.09 -10.93 -12.06
CA VAL A 90 12.59 -12.11 -12.80
C VAL A 90 13.11 -13.45 -12.23
N ALA A 91 14.28 -13.45 -11.60
CA ALA A 91 14.88 -14.62 -10.99
C ALA A 91 14.31 -14.97 -9.61
N LEU A 92 13.63 -14.03 -8.93
CA LEU A 92 13.19 -14.15 -7.54
C LEU A 92 11.80 -14.80 -7.43
N LYS A 93 11.67 -16.01 -8.00
CA LYS A 93 10.36 -16.71 -8.12
C LYS A 93 9.71 -17.10 -6.79
N SER A 94 10.49 -17.21 -5.73
CA SER A 94 10.00 -17.55 -4.38
C SER A 94 9.67 -16.32 -3.52
N LEU A 95 9.86 -15.10 -4.06
CA LEU A 95 9.73 -13.88 -3.28
C LEU A 95 8.28 -13.65 -2.86
N ARG A 96 8.06 -13.46 -1.56
CA ARG A 96 6.76 -13.20 -0.94
C ARG A 96 6.64 -11.77 -0.44
N SER A 97 7.74 -11.15 -0.02
CA SER A 97 7.75 -9.79 0.51
C SER A 97 8.87 -8.96 -0.10
N LEU A 98 8.49 -7.79 -0.64
CA LEU A 98 9.40 -6.83 -1.23
C LEU A 98 9.14 -5.43 -0.65
N VAL A 99 10.17 -4.85 -0.03
CA VAL A 99 10.09 -3.51 0.57
C VAL A 99 11.01 -2.56 -0.18
N LEU A 100 10.41 -1.54 -0.82
CA LEU A 100 11.07 -0.54 -1.67
C LEU A 100 10.87 0.87 -1.11
N GLY A 101 10.75 1.01 0.21
CA GLY A 101 10.38 2.28 0.83
C GLY A 101 11.51 3.30 0.87
N GLY A 102 11.25 4.60 0.74
CA GLY A 102 12.29 5.62 0.88
C GLY A 102 13.35 5.61 -0.22
N MET A 103 13.02 5.12 -1.42
CA MET A 103 13.97 4.99 -2.54
C MET A 103 13.93 6.17 -3.51
N GLY A 104 12.99 7.10 -3.34
CA GLY A 104 12.83 8.26 -4.24
C GLY A 104 12.23 7.93 -5.60
N LEU A 105 11.58 6.77 -5.75
CA LEU A 105 11.03 6.30 -7.02
C LEU A 105 9.93 7.24 -7.52
N ARG A 106 10.06 7.75 -8.74
CA ARG A 106 9.07 8.65 -9.36
C ARG A 106 8.02 7.93 -10.21
N SER A 107 8.40 6.77 -10.72
CA SER A 107 7.58 5.89 -11.54
C SER A 107 8.13 4.46 -11.44
N LEU A 108 7.39 3.52 -12.01
CA LEU A 108 7.78 2.13 -12.12
C LEU A 108 7.55 1.67 -13.56
N ALA A 109 8.52 0.97 -14.15
CA ALA A 109 8.35 0.36 -15.47
C ALA A 109 7.30 -0.76 -15.44
N GLU A 110 6.60 -0.99 -16.55
CA GLU A 110 5.46 -1.92 -16.62
C GLU A 110 5.84 -3.39 -16.34
N ASP A 111 7.08 -3.75 -16.60
CA ASP A 111 7.65 -5.08 -16.42
C ASP A 111 8.66 -5.15 -15.26
N ALA A 112 8.78 -4.09 -14.45
CA ALA A 112 9.71 -4.06 -13.32
C ALA A 112 9.43 -5.18 -12.29
N LEU A 113 8.17 -5.59 -12.14
CA LEU A 113 7.73 -6.65 -11.22
C LEU A 113 7.51 -8.02 -11.93
N GLU A 114 7.96 -8.17 -13.17
CA GLU A 114 7.85 -9.44 -13.89
C GLU A 114 8.60 -10.57 -13.17
N GLY A 115 7.98 -11.75 -13.09
CA GLY A 115 8.52 -12.94 -12.41
C GLY A 115 8.14 -13.06 -10.92
N LEU A 116 7.54 -12.04 -10.33
CA LEU A 116 7.10 -12.00 -8.93
C LEU A 116 5.68 -12.57 -8.73
N GLU A 117 5.36 -13.70 -9.37
CA GLU A 117 4.01 -14.28 -9.37
C GLU A 117 3.51 -14.70 -7.97
N GLY A 118 4.44 -15.09 -7.09
CA GLY A 118 4.18 -15.48 -5.71
C GLY A 118 4.21 -14.33 -4.69
N LEU A 119 4.39 -13.08 -5.13
CA LEU A 119 4.53 -11.94 -4.24
C LEU A 119 3.22 -11.66 -3.50
N GLU A 120 3.31 -11.59 -2.17
CA GLU A 120 2.16 -11.40 -1.28
C GLU A 120 2.14 -10.00 -0.65
N SER A 121 3.30 -9.39 -0.44
CA SER A 121 3.45 -8.10 0.21
C SER A 121 4.40 -7.20 -0.55
N LEU A 122 3.96 -5.98 -0.85
CA LEU A 122 4.73 -4.98 -1.58
C LEU A 122 4.55 -3.61 -0.94
N SER A 123 5.66 -2.95 -0.60
CA SER A 123 5.64 -1.59 -0.06
C SER A 123 6.47 -0.64 -0.92
N PHE A 124 5.83 0.46 -1.31
CA PHE A 124 6.44 1.65 -1.90
C PHE A 124 6.37 2.84 -0.94
N TYR A 125 6.33 2.59 0.37
CA TYR A 125 6.27 3.62 1.41
C TYR A 125 7.27 4.76 1.14
N ASP A 126 6.88 6.02 1.27
CA ASP A 126 7.81 7.17 1.21
C ASP A 126 8.61 7.24 -0.10
N ASN A 127 7.90 7.17 -1.24
CA ASN A 127 8.48 7.38 -2.55
C ASN A 127 7.87 8.62 -3.22
N LEU A 128 8.29 8.90 -4.45
CA LEU A 128 7.87 10.06 -5.23
C LEU A 128 6.86 9.70 -6.34
N LEU A 129 6.12 8.60 -6.17
CA LEU A 129 5.19 8.13 -7.19
C LEU A 129 4.07 9.16 -7.39
N THR A 130 3.88 9.59 -8.64
CA THR A 130 2.84 10.56 -9.00
C THR A 130 1.55 9.91 -9.49
N LYS A 131 1.60 8.60 -9.78
CA LYS A 131 0.49 7.74 -10.21
C LYS A 131 0.64 6.35 -9.60
N VAL A 132 -0.47 5.63 -9.50
CA VAL A 132 -0.44 4.19 -9.19
C VAL A 132 0.24 3.46 -10.37
N PRO A 133 1.23 2.57 -10.12
CA PRO A 133 1.91 1.82 -11.18
C PRO A 133 1.06 0.64 -11.67
N THR A 134 -0.13 0.93 -12.20
CA THR A 134 -1.20 -0.03 -12.50
C THR A 134 -0.75 -1.17 -13.42
N GLN A 135 0.08 -0.90 -14.43
CA GLN A 135 0.57 -1.94 -15.33
C GLN A 135 1.55 -2.91 -14.64
N ALA A 136 2.42 -2.39 -13.77
CA ALA A 136 3.36 -3.22 -13.01
C ALA A 136 2.63 -4.08 -11.97
N LEU A 137 1.63 -3.51 -11.28
CA LEU A 137 0.83 -4.24 -10.29
C LEU A 137 0.05 -5.42 -10.90
N ARG A 138 -0.31 -5.36 -12.19
CA ARG A 138 -0.92 -6.49 -12.91
C ARG A 138 0.03 -7.69 -13.07
N ARG A 139 1.34 -7.51 -12.87
CA ARG A 139 2.35 -8.59 -12.93
C ARG A 139 2.49 -9.37 -11.62
N VAL A 140 1.83 -8.92 -10.55
CA VAL A 140 1.86 -9.56 -9.22
C VAL A 140 0.45 -9.98 -8.78
N PRO A 141 -0.19 -10.96 -9.47
CA PRO A 141 -1.58 -11.31 -9.24
C PRO A 141 -1.87 -11.89 -7.84
N GLY A 142 -0.84 -12.43 -7.16
CA GLY A 142 -0.95 -12.99 -5.80
C GLY A 142 -0.90 -11.95 -4.66
N LEU A 143 -0.83 -10.65 -4.97
CA LEU A 143 -0.58 -9.62 -3.97
C LEU A 143 -1.73 -9.49 -2.97
N LYS A 144 -1.39 -9.55 -1.68
CA LYS A 144 -2.32 -9.47 -0.53
C LYS A 144 -2.21 -8.14 0.21
N PHE A 145 -1.02 -7.56 0.28
CA PHE A 145 -0.76 -6.33 1.02
C PHE A 145 -0.04 -5.34 0.11
N LEU A 146 -0.64 -4.17 -0.08
CA LEU A 146 -0.04 -3.09 -0.86
C LEU A 146 0.01 -1.81 -0.03
N ASP A 147 1.23 -1.31 0.16
CA ASP A 147 1.50 -0.06 0.84
C ASP A 147 2.01 0.99 -0.16
N LEU A 148 1.18 2.00 -0.42
CA LEU A 148 1.51 3.17 -1.23
C LEU A 148 1.57 4.45 -0.37
N ASN A 149 1.62 4.31 0.95
CA ASN A 149 1.61 5.45 1.87
C ASN A 149 2.75 6.43 1.57
N LYS A 150 2.51 7.72 1.84
CA LYS A 150 3.51 8.79 1.72
C LYS A 150 4.10 8.90 0.30
N ASN A 151 3.24 8.81 -0.71
CA ASN A 151 3.57 9.10 -2.11
C ASN A 151 2.89 10.40 -2.59
N HIS A 152 3.25 10.84 -3.80
CA HIS A 152 2.80 12.09 -4.42
C HIS A 152 1.65 11.89 -5.42
N ILE A 153 0.82 10.87 -5.19
CA ILE A 153 -0.29 10.53 -6.08
C ILE A 153 -1.39 11.57 -5.91
N LYS A 154 -1.76 12.24 -7.02
CA LYS A 154 -2.79 13.30 -7.01
C LYS A 154 -4.21 12.78 -7.08
N MET A 155 -4.39 11.65 -7.76
CA MET A 155 -5.67 11.07 -8.05
C MET A 155 -5.52 9.56 -8.12
N ILE A 156 -6.47 8.84 -7.53
CA ILE A 156 -6.64 7.41 -7.81
C ILE A 156 -7.59 7.31 -9.00
N GLU A 157 -7.05 6.93 -10.15
CA GLU A 157 -7.73 6.91 -11.44
C GLU A 157 -8.61 5.65 -11.58
N THR A 158 -9.56 5.72 -12.51
CA THR A 158 -10.44 4.61 -12.86
C THR A 158 -9.64 3.36 -13.22
N GLY A 159 -9.81 2.28 -12.46
CA GLY A 159 -9.19 0.99 -12.73
C GLY A 159 -7.78 0.77 -12.16
N ASP A 160 -7.25 1.70 -11.35
CA ASP A 160 -5.91 1.59 -10.76
C ASP A 160 -5.69 0.33 -9.92
N PHE A 161 -6.72 -0.11 -9.19
CA PHE A 161 -6.69 -1.33 -8.39
C PHE A 161 -7.67 -2.38 -8.91
N GLN A 162 -8.14 -2.26 -10.14
CA GLN A 162 -9.18 -3.17 -10.63
C GLN A 162 -8.70 -4.62 -10.70
N ASP A 163 -9.54 -5.55 -10.25
CA ASP A 163 -9.35 -7.00 -10.35
C ASP A 163 -8.13 -7.54 -9.56
N MET A 164 -7.63 -6.82 -8.55
CA MET A 164 -6.63 -7.34 -7.60
C MET A 164 -7.30 -8.30 -6.59
N VAL A 165 -7.70 -9.47 -7.09
CA VAL A 165 -8.66 -10.36 -6.41
C VAL A 165 -8.21 -10.89 -5.03
N HIS A 166 -6.91 -10.96 -4.80
CA HIS A 166 -6.31 -11.43 -3.55
C HIS A 166 -5.89 -10.32 -2.59
N LEU A 167 -6.08 -9.05 -2.97
CA LEU A 167 -5.68 -7.92 -2.14
C LEU A 167 -6.56 -7.85 -0.89
N LYS A 168 -5.93 -7.86 0.29
CA LYS A 168 -6.56 -7.86 1.61
C LYS A 168 -6.47 -6.52 2.29
N GLU A 169 -5.32 -5.85 2.16
CA GLU A 169 -5.08 -4.54 2.75
C GLU A 169 -4.43 -3.58 1.75
N LEU A 170 -4.95 -2.36 1.73
CA LEU A 170 -4.46 -1.27 0.89
C LEU A 170 -4.26 0.00 1.72
N GLY A 171 -3.02 0.50 1.74
CA GLY A 171 -2.63 1.75 2.38
C GLY A 171 -2.45 2.89 1.38
N LEU A 172 -3.23 3.95 1.54
CA LEU A 172 -3.19 5.19 0.77
C LEU A 172 -3.13 6.41 1.71
N ASN A 173 -2.28 6.33 2.74
CA ASN A 173 -2.19 7.30 3.81
C ASN A 173 -1.10 8.35 3.56
N ASN A 174 -1.22 9.52 4.17
CA ASN A 174 -0.20 10.58 4.19
C ASN A 174 0.22 11.04 2.78
N MET A 175 -0.70 11.03 1.81
CA MET A 175 -0.52 11.56 0.47
C MET A 175 -0.89 13.04 0.44
N GLU A 176 0.12 13.91 0.53
CA GLU A 176 -0.07 15.37 0.60
C GLU A 176 -0.78 15.95 -0.63
N GLU A 177 -0.65 15.28 -1.78
CA GLU A 177 -1.17 15.74 -3.05
C GLU A 177 -2.48 15.08 -3.47
N LEU A 178 -2.95 14.04 -2.78
CA LEU A 178 -4.16 13.30 -3.16
C LEU A 178 -5.40 14.18 -3.01
N VAL A 179 -6.08 14.44 -4.13
CA VAL A 179 -7.28 15.30 -4.19
C VAL A 179 -8.56 14.50 -4.30
N SER A 180 -8.55 13.43 -5.09
CA SER A 180 -9.77 12.68 -5.40
C SER A 180 -9.57 11.21 -5.73
N ILE A 181 -10.64 10.43 -5.55
CA ILE A 181 -10.75 9.03 -5.97
C ILE A 181 -11.86 8.91 -7.01
N GLU A 182 -11.52 8.44 -8.20
CA GLU A 182 -12.43 8.33 -9.33
C GLU A 182 -13.42 7.16 -9.24
N ARG A 183 -14.35 7.11 -10.20
CA ARG A 183 -15.27 6.00 -10.39
C ARG A 183 -14.52 4.71 -10.64
N ALA A 184 -14.94 3.62 -10.00
CA ALA A 184 -14.39 2.28 -10.20
C ALA A 184 -12.86 2.19 -10.04
N ALA A 185 -12.26 3.11 -9.29
CA ALA A 185 -10.85 3.08 -8.91
C ALA A 185 -10.49 1.79 -8.16
N LEU A 186 -11.36 1.36 -7.24
CA LEU A 186 -11.27 0.11 -6.50
C LEU A 186 -12.46 -0.77 -6.88
N LYS A 187 -12.32 -1.50 -8.00
CA LYS A 187 -13.36 -2.39 -8.51
C LYS A 187 -12.94 -3.86 -8.39
N ASN A 188 -13.86 -4.70 -7.92
CA ASN A 188 -13.70 -6.16 -7.86
C ASN A 188 -12.50 -6.59 -7.01
N LEU A 189 -12.54 -6.22 -5.71
CA LEU A 189 -11.58 -6.66 -4.70
C LEU A 189 -12.29 -7.53 -3.65
N PRO A 190 -12.62 -8.79 -3.99
CA PRO A 190 -13.45 -9.66 -3.15
C PRO A 190 -12.77 -10.11 -1.85
N GLU A 191 -11.46 -9.96 -1.70
CA GLU A 191 -10.73 -10.28 -0.47
C GLU A 191 -10.33 -9.05 0.36
N LEU A 192 -10.61 -7.82 -0.11
CA LEU A 192 -10.19 -6.61 0.58
C LEU A 192 -10.99 -6.46 1.87
N THR A 193 -10.28 -6.42 3.01
CA THR A 193 -10.85 -6.32 4.36
C THR A 193 -10.55 -4.98 5.00
N LYS A 194 -9.39 -4.39 4.69
CA LYS A 194 -8.93 -3.13 5.27
C LYS A 194 -8.51 -2.13 4.18
N LEU A 195 -9.12 -0.94 4.22
CA LEU A 195 -8.76 0.18 3.36
C LEU A 195 -8.47 1.41 4.22
N GLU A 196 -7.23 1.89 4.14
CA GLU A 196 -6.78 3.06 4.88
C GLU A 196 -6.44 4.20 3.93
N ILE A 197 -7.20 5.28 4.03
CA ILE A 197 -7.02 6.51 3.25
C ILE A 197 -7.05 7.66 4.26
N THR A 198 -6.00 7.76 5.07
CA THR A 198 -5.94 8.70 6.21
C THR A 198 -4.86 9.75 6.04
N ASN A 199 -5.05 10.90 6.68
CA ASN A 199 -4.08 12.00 6.68
C ASN A 199 -3.76 12.50 5.24
N ASN A 200 -4.77 12.60 4.38
CA ASN A 200 -4.65 13.17 3.04
C ASN A 200 -5.30 14.56 3.03
N PRO A 201 -4.56 15.63 3.34
CA PRO A 201 -5.13 16.95 3.65
C PRO A 201 -5.80 17.64 2.46
N ARG A 202 -5.60 17.14 1.24
CA ARG A 202 -6.25 17.66 0.01
C ARG A 202 -7.40 16.78 -0.48
N LEU A 203 -7.58 15.59 0.10
CA LEU A 203 -8.59 14.64 -0.36
C LEU A 203 -9.97 15.18 0.00
N SER A 204 -10.69 15.65 -1.00
CA SER A 204 -11.95 16.37 -0.84
C SER A 204 -13.11 15.74 -1.60
N TYR A 205 -12.82 14.78 -2.49
CA TYR A 205 -13.82 14.12 -3.31
C TYR A 205 -13.56 12.62 -3.45
N ILE A 206 -14.60 11.83 -3.17
CA ILE A 206 -14.63 10.40 -3.47
C ILE A 206 -15.87 10.15 -4.33
N HIS A 207 -15.67 9.60 -5.53
CA HIS A 207 -16.77 9.32 -6.42
C HIS A 207 -17.76 8.31 -5.78
N PRO A 208 -19.09 8.47 -5.91
CA PRO A 208 -20.08 7.58 -5.29
C PRO A 208 -19.90 6.09 -5.60
N GLN A 209 -19.33 5.79 -6.76
CA GLN A 209 -19.03 4.44 -7.27
C GLN A 209 -17.52 4.14 -7.27
N ALA A 210 -16.73 4.73 -6.38
CA ALA A 210 -15.30 4.46 -6.28
C ALA A 210 -15.01 3.02 -5.80
N PHE A 211 -15.86 2.50 -4.91
CA PHE A 211 -15.67 1.25 -4.17
C PHE A 211 -16.65 0.16 -4.65
N LEU A 212 -16.50 -0.29 -5.91
CA LEU A 212 -17.43 -1.27 -6.49
C LEU A 212 -16.99 -2.71 -6.18
N GLN A 213 -17.94 -3.53 -5.74
CA GLN A 213 -17.72 -4.96 -5.49
C GLN A 213 -16.65 -5.24 -4.41
N LEU A 214 -16.62 -4.43 -3.33
CA LEU A 214 -15.78 -4.68 -2.15
C LEU A 214 -16.58 -5.46 -1.10
N SER A 215 -16.90 -6.71 -1.41
CA SER A 215 -17.86 -7.52 -0.63
C SER A 215 -17.39 -7.90 0.77
N ARG A 216 -16.08 -7.90 1.03
CA ARG A 216 -15.47 -8.28 2.32
C ARG A 216 -14.86 -7.11 3.09
N LEU A 217 -15.06 -5.87 2.65
CA LEU A 217 -14.45 -4.72 3.32
C LEU A 217 -15.10 -4.54 4.70
N GLU A 218 -14.29 -4.68 5.75
CA GLU A 218 -14.71 -4.59 7.15
C GLU A 218 -14.30 -3.25 7.77
N SER A 219 -13.15 -2.71 7.37
CA SER A 219 -12.56 -1.51 7.95
C SER A 219 -12.25 -0.46 6.87
N LEU A 220 -12.90 0.70 6.97
CA LEU A 220 -12.67 1.87 6.10
C LEU A 220 -12.23 3.07 6.93
N MET A 221 -10.95 3.42 6.83
CA MET A 221 -10.39 4.58 7.52
C MET A 221 -10.27 5.77 6.55
N LEU A 222 -11.00 6.85 6.83
CA LEU A 222 -11.08 8.08 6.04
C LEU A 222 -10.81 9.33 6.90
N ASN A 223 -10.18 9.17 8.06
CA ASN A 223 -9.93 10.27 8.97
C ASN A 223 -8.80 11.20 8.52
N SER A 224 -8.85 12.43 9.02
CA SER A 224 -7.84 13.47 8.75
C SER A 224 -7.70 13.79 7.26
N ASN A 225 -8.82 13.84 6.54
CA ASN A 225 -8.89 14.28 5.16
C ASN A 225 -9.62 15.64 5.06
N SER A 226 -9.93 16.08 3.84
CA SER A 226 -10.65 17.33 3.56
C SER A 226 -12.06 17.07 3.01
N LEU A 227 -12.66 15.94 3.39
CA LEU A 227 -13.98 15.55 2.91
C LEU A 227 -15.05 16.46 3.55
N SER A 228 -15.85 17.10 2.71
CA SER A 228 -17.00 17.91 3.17
C SER A 228 -18.29 17.10 3.28
N ALA A 229 -18.39 16.00 2.53
CA ALA A 229 -19.50 15.05 2.57
C ALA A 229 -19.04 13.68 2.06
N LEU A 230 -19.80 12.63 2.41
CA LEU A 230 -19.64 11.30 1.85
C LEU A 230 -20.99 10.85 1.25
N HIS A 231 -20.98 10.41 -0.01
CA HIS A 231 -22.21 10.05 -0.70
C HIS A 231 -22.77 8.70 -0.21
N GLN A 232 -24.09 8.62 0.01
CA GLN A 232 -24.78 7.42 0.52
C GLN A 232 -24.51 6.13 -0.26
N HIS A 233 -24.30 6.23 -1.58
CA HIS A 233 -24.01 5.09 -2.45
C HIS A 233 -22.73 4.33 -2.09
N ILE A 234 -21.80 5.00 -1.42
CA ILE A 234 -20.58 4.36 -0.92
C ILE A 234 -20.94 3.32 0.15
N MET A 235 -21.85 3.63 1.06
CA MET A 235 -22.29 2.68 2.11
C MET A 235 -23.05 1.49 1.53
N PHE A 236 -23.87 1.69 0.48
CA PHE A 236 -24.57 0.59 -0.20
C PHE A 236 -23.63 -0.37 -0.92
N SER A 237 -22.43 0.09 -1.29
CA SER A 237 -21.45 -0.73 -2.00
C SER A 237 -20.58 -1.58 -1.07
N LEU A 238 -20.70 -1.42 0.25
CA LEU A 238 -19.85 -2.02 1.27
C LEU A 238 -20.69 -2.89 2.24
N PRO A 239 -21.10 -4.09 1.84
CA PRO A 239 -22.09 -4.86 2.59
C PRO A 239 -21.58 -5.44 3.93
N SER A 240 -20.27 -5.58 4.09
CA SER A 240 -19.63 -6.21 5.27
C SER A 240 -18.94 -5.20 6.20
N LEU A 241 -19.18 -3.90 5.99
CA LEU A 241 -18.48 -2.84 6.69
C LEU A 241 -18.86 -2.79 8.18
N GLN A 242 -17.85 -2.85 9.05
CA GLN A 242 -18.00 -2.89 10.50
C GLN A 242 -17.38 -1.68 11.19
N GLU A 243 -16.29 -1.14 10.63
CA GLU A 243 -15.54 -0.04 11.22
C GLU A 243 -15.34 1.08 10.19
N VAL A 244 -15.79 2.29 10.56
CA VAL A 244 -15.64 3.50 9.73
C VAL A 244 -15.09 4.65 10.56
N SER A 245 -14.01 5.25 10.09
CA SER A 245 -13.41 6.44 10.70
C SER A 245 -13.50 7.64 9.76
N LEU A 246 -14.18 8.70 10.19
CA LEU A 246 -14.39 9.93 9.42
C LEU A 246 -13.99 11.18 10.22
N HIS A 247 -13.43 11.01 11.43
CA HIS A 247 -13.03 12.13 12.27
C HIS A 247 -12.00 13.03 11.58
N SER A 248 -11.88 14.27 12.05
CA SER A 248 -10.92 15.24 11.50
C SER A 248 -11.14 15.54 10.02
N ASN A 249 -12.40 15.57 9.58
CA ASN A 249 -12.82 16.06 8.26
C ASN A 249 -13.74 17.28 8.42
N PRO A 250 -13.72 18.26 7.50
CA PRO A 250 -14.62 19.41 7.50
C PRO A 250 -16.03 19.05 7.01
N LEU A 251 -16.64 18.00 7.58
CA LEU A 251 -17.95 17.49 7.19
C LEU A 251 -19.02 18.56 7.46
N ARG A 252 -19.74 18.96 6.40
CA ARG A 252 -20.86 19.90 6.52
C ARG A 252 -22.11 19.16 6.97
N CYS A 253 -22.84 19.71 7.93
CA CYS A 253 -24.14 19.21 8.36
C CYS A 253 -25.26 20.06 7.72
N ASP A 254 -25.50 19.89 6.41
CA ASP A 254 -26.60 20.56 5.71
C ASP A 254 -27.56 19.55 5.03
N CYS A 255 -28.67 20.05 4.49
CA CYS A 255 -29.82 19.24 4.01
C CYS A 255 -29.52 18.28 2.84
N LEU A 256 -28.29 18.17 2.35
CA LEU A 256 -27.87 17.11 1.40
C LEU A 256 -27.85 15.69 2.03
N PHE A 257 -28.18 15.58 3.32
CA PHE A 257 -28.36 14.34 4.08
C PHE A 257 -29.85 13.92 4.28
N HIS A 258 -30.76 14.28 3.36
CA HIS A 258 -32.21 14.13 3.56
C HIS A 258 -32.83 12.71 3.39
N TRP A 259 -32.04 11.66 3.20
CA TRP A 259 -32.53 10.37 2.66
C TRP A 259 -33.08 9.35 3.68
N ALA A 260 -33.33 9.73 4.94
CA ALA A 260 -33.85 8.80 5.95
C ALA A 260 -34.95 9.38 6.86
N SER A 261 -36.05 9.89 6.29
CA SER A 261 -37.21 10.31 7.09
C SER A 261 -38.58 9.96 6.49
N GLU A 262 -38.75 8.73 6.02
CA GLU A 262 -40.10 8.27 5.61
C GLU A 262 -40.60 7.02 6.32
N LYS A 263 -40.19 6.79 7.58
CA LYS A 263 -40.84 5.74 8.40
C LYS A 263 -41.10 6.03 9.87
N LEU A 264 -40.77 7.21 10.40
CA LEU A 264 -41.03 7.52 11.81
C LEU A 264 -41.33 9.01 12.04
N LEU A 265 -42.47 9.53 11.56
CA LEU A 265 -43.02 10.81 12.03
C LEU A 265 -44.57 10.82 11.99
N ASN A 266 -45.19 10.06 12.89
CA ASN A 266 -46.41 10.52 13.56
C ASN A 266 -45.96 11.08 14.91
N ASN A 267 -45.64 12.37 14.96
CA ASN A 267 -45.87 13.29 16.09
C ASN A 267 -44.92 14.50 16.00
N SER A 268 -45.55 15.65 16.23
CA SER A 268 -45.08 17.03 16.15
C SER A 268 -43.96 17.36 17.13
N ASP A 269 -42.83 17.90 16.64
CA ASP A 269 -42.04 18.95 17.33
C ASP A 269 -40.90 19.54 16.46
N THR A 270 -41.17 20.61 15.72
CA THR A 270 -40.37 21.08 14.57
C THR A 270 -39.04 21.80 14.87
N HIS A 271 -38.53 21.84 16.11
CA HIS A 271 -37.25 22.50 16.42
C HIS A 271 -36.15 21.60 17.00
N ALA A 272 -36.47 20.40 17.48
CA ALA A 272 -35.48 19.40 17.93
C ALA A 272 -34.97 18.49 16.79
N HIS A 273 -35.53 18.60 15.58
CA HIS A 273 -35.36 17.64 14.49
C HIS A 273 -34.17 17.90 13.56
N ARG A 274 -33.35 18.95 13.80
CA ARG A 274 -32.22 19.31 12.92
C ARG A 274 -30.88 18.69 13.31
N TYR A 275 -30.75 18.12 14.51
CA TYR A 275 -29.48 17.63 15.04
C TYR A 275 -29.33 16.10 15.00
N THR A 276 -30.42 15.36 14.79
CA THR A 276 -30.47 13.92 15.08
C THR A 276 -30.09 13.03 13.90
N GLN A 277 -29.94 13.55 12.68
CA GLN A 277 -29.95 12.72 11.44
C GLN A 277 -28.58 12.35 10.85
N MET A 278 -27.49 13.04 11.19
CA MET A 278 -26.13 12.55 10.87
C MET A 278 -25.84 11.24 11.60
N LEU A 279 -26.49 11.01 12.75
CA LEU A 279 -26.39 9.77 13.53
C LEU A 279 -27.10 8.58 12.86
N TYR A 280 -28.19 8.76 12.11
CA TYR A 280 -29.04 7.62 11.66
C TYR A 280 -28.52 6.82 10.45
N THR A 281 -27.79 7.44 9.53
CA THR A 281 -27.21 6.75 8.35
C THR A 281 -25.92 6.01 8.68
N LEU A 282 -25.40 6.30 9.86
CA LEU A 282 -24.25 5.65 10.48
C LEU A 282 -24.67 4.76 11.67
N LEU A 283 -25.97 4.74 11.99
CA LEU A 283 -26.67 3.69 12.72
C LEU A 283 -27.08 2.55 11.75
N ASP A 284 -26.27 2.29 10.72
CA ASP A 284 -26.27 0.98 10.10
C ASP A 284 -25.91 -0.02 11.20
N THR A 285 -26.84 -0.91 11.54
CA THR A 285 -26.67 -1.90 12.61
C THR A 285 -25.44 -2.80 12.43
N ARG A 286 -24.85 -2.84 11.22
CA ARG A 286 -23.61 -3.56 10.93
C ARG A 286 -22.36 -2.82 11.41
N ILE A 287 -22.39 -1.49 11.45
CA ILE A 287 -21.27 -0.66 11.89
C ILE A 287 -21.15 -0.76 13.40
N GLN A 288 -20.13 -1.48 13.87
CA GLN A 288 -19.84 -1.69 15.28
C GLN A 288 -19.03 -0.54 15.87
N LYS A 289 -18.23 0.14 15.05
CA LYS A 289 -17.34 1.23 15.46
C LYS A 289 -17.44 2.38 14.47
N LEU A 290 -17.79 3.54 15.01
CA LEU A 290 -17.89 4.77 14.25
C LEU A 290 -17.16 5.89 14.95
N TYR A 291 -16.20 6.51 14.25
CA TYR A 291 -15.47 7.66 14.74
C TYR A 291 -15.78 8.89 13.90
N ILE A 292 -16.61 9.78 14.44
CA ILE A 292 -16.92 11.08 13.83
C ILE A 292 -16.67 12.18 14.84
N LYS A 293 -16.02 13.24 14.38
CA LYS A 293 -15.95 14.50 15.09
C LYS A 293 -16.31 15.60 14.10
N ALA A 294 -17.54 16.09 14.18
CA ALA A 294 -17.96 17.27 13.41
C ALA A 294 -17.27 18.50 13.99
N VAL A 295 -16.73 19.36 13.12
CA VAL A 295 -16.30 20.70 13.52
C VAL A 295 -17.56 21.58 13.50
N VAL A 296 -17.97 22.06 14.68
CA VAL A 296 -19.05 23.05 14.84
C VAL A 296 -18.59 24.40 14.32
#